data_AF-A0A2M8KV37-F1
#
_entry.id   AF-A0A2M8KV37-F1
#
_cell.length_a   1.000
_cell.length_b   1.000
_cell.length_c   1.000
_cell.angle_alpha   90.00
_cell.angle_beta   90.00
_cell.angle_gamma   90.00
#
_symmetry.space_group_name_H-M   'P 1'
#
loop_
_entity.id
_entity.type
_entity.pdbx_description
1 polymer ?
#
loop_
_entity_poly.entity_id
_entity_poly.type
_entity_poly.pdbx_seq_one_letter_code
_entity_poly.pdbx_strand_id
1 'polypeptide(L)'
;MLKTYLYVPEDLADKISFTAKSQNKSKAEVIRQAIEKGIASVQQQGTASAQVLLKLAELGKRHPLQGPKDSSERIDELLWGKEWNHDE
;
A
#
# COMPACT_ATOMS: atom_id res chain seq x y z
N MET A 1 12.25 -21.11 20.24
CA MET A 1 12.12 -21.18 18.78
C MET A 1 11.08 -22.24 18.45
N LEU A 2 10.02 -21.88 17.72
CA LEU A 2 8.94 -22.81 17.33
C LEU A 2 9.27 -23.45 15.98
N LYS A 3 8.93 -24.72 15.80
CA LYS A 3 9.09 -25.43 14.52
C LYS A 3 7.76 -25.37 13.76
N THR A 4 7.80 -24.82 12.55
CA THR A 4 6.68 -24.76 11.63
C THR A 4 7.08 -25.47 10.34
N TYR A 5 6.24 -26.38 9.86
CA TYR A 5 6.43 -27.05 8.57
C TYR A 5 5.59 -26.33 7.51
N LEU A 6 6.20 -25.99 6.39
CA LEU A 6 5.57 -25.31 5.27
C LEU A 6 5.95 -26.03 3.98
N TYR A 7 4.97 -26.25 3.11
CA TYR A 7 5.23 -26.73 1.76
C TYR A 7 5.75 -25.60 0.89
N VAL A 8 6.89 -25.82 0.25
CA VAL A 8 7.60 -24.84 -0.58
C VAL A 8 7.83 -25.45 -1.96
N PRO A 9 7.46 -24.78 -3.07
CA PRO A 9 7.76 -25.25 -4.42
C PRO A 9 9.28 -25.39 -4.64
N GLU A 10 9.69 -26.32 -5.50
CA GLU A 10 11.10 -26.60 -5.79
C GLU A 10 11.86 -25.33 -6.20
N ASP A 11 11.30 -24.56 -7.14
CA ASP A 11 11.89 -23.29 -7.60
C ASP A 11 12.18 -22.30 -6.46
N LEU A 12 11.31 -22.27 -5.44
CA LEU A 12 11.48 -21.38 -4.29
C LEU A 12 12.52 -21.94 -3.32
N ALA A 13 12.56 -23.26 -3.13
CA ALA A 13 13.59 -23.93 -2.34
C ALA A 13 15.00 -23.72 -2.92
N ASP A 14 15.13 -23.72 -4.24
CA ASP A 14 16.38 -23.43 -4.94
C ASP A 14 16.82 -21.98 -4.74
N LYS A 15 15.91 -21.02 -4.89
CA LYS A 15 16.17 -19.59 -4.61
C LYS A 15 16.61 -19.35 -3.17
N ILE A 16 15.96 -19.99 -2.20
CA ILE A 16 16.35 -19.91 -0.77
C ILE A 16 17.76 -20.48 -0.59
N SER A 17 18.05 -21.62 -1.20
CA SER A 17 19.35 -22.30 -1.08
C SER A 17 20.48 -21.48 -1.70
N PHE A 18 20.25 -20.88 -2.88
CA PHE A 18 21.19 -19.99 -3.53
C PHE A 18 21.45 -18.73 -2.70
N THR A 19 20.40 -18.10 -2.18
CA THR A 19 20.49 -16.89 -1.36
C THR A 19 21.22 -17.14 -0.05
N ALA A 20 20.96 -18.28 0.60
CA ALA A 20 21.65 -18.71 1.81
C ALA A 20 23.16 -18.84 1.58
N LYS A 21 23.57 -19.48 0.47
CA LYS A 21 24.98 -19.60 0.07
C LYS A 21 25.60 -18.22 -0.22
N SER A 22 24.91 -17.38 -1.00
CA SER A 22 25.41 -16.06 -1.39
C SER A 22 25.60 -15.13 -0.19
N GLN A 23 24.72 -15.19 0.81
CA GLN A 23 24.80 -14.35 2.02
C GLN A 23 25.57 -14.99 3.17
N ASN A 24 26.12 -16.20 3.00
CA ASN A 24 26.75 -16.99 4.06
C ASN A 24 25.87 -17.11 5.33
N LYS A 25 24.57 -17.39 5.13
CA LYS A 25 23.58 -17.53 6.21
C LYS A 25 22.92 -18.90 6.16
N SER A 26 22.31 -19.30 7.27
CA SER A 26 21.47 -20.50 7.30
C SER A 26 20.18 -20.29 6.49
N LYS A 27 19.64 -21.36 5.89
CA LYS A 27 18.34 -21.30 5.19
C LYS A 27 17.22 -20.78 6.09
N ALA A 28 17.22 -21.21 7.36
CA ALA A 28 16.23 -20.78 8.35
C ALA A 28 16.29 -19.26 8.59
N GLU A 29 17.49 -18.68 8.63
CA GLU A 29 17.64 -17.24 8.82
C GLU A 29 17.20 -16.44 7.59
N VAL A 30 17.51 -16.92 6.38
CA VAL A 30 17.02 -16.33 5.12
C VAL A 30 15.50 -16.36 5.08
N ILE A 31 14.87 -17.49 5.41
CA ILE A 31 13.42 -17.63 5.45
C ILE A 31 12.82 -16.68 6.50
N ARG A 32 13.40 -16.61 7.70
CA ARG A 32 12.94 -15.69 8.76
C ARG A 32 12.95 -14.24 8.29
N GLN A 33 14.06 -13.78 7.70
CA GLN A 33 14.18 -12.41 7.19
C GLN A 33 13.22 -12.12 6.04
N ALA A 34 13.01 -13.08 5.15
CA ALA A 34 12.06 -12.95 4.05
C ALA A 34 10.61 -12.85 4.56
N ILE A 35 10.23 -13.68 5.53
CA ILE A 35 8.89 -13.64 6.14
C ILE A 35 8.68 -12.33 6.91
N GLU A 36 9.65 -11.89 7.71
CA GLU A 36 9.56 -10.65 8.49
C GLU A 36 9.34 -9.42 7.59
N LYS A 37 10.10 -9.33 6.49
CA LYS A 37 9.92 -8.27 5.49
C LYS A 37 8.62 -8.43 4.70
N GLY A 38 8.26 -9.66 4.34
CA GLY A 38 7.05 -9.97 3.57
C GLY A 38 5.76 -9.67 4.33
N ILE A 39 5.71 -9.94 5.64
CA ILE A 39 4.56 -9.61 6.47
C ILE A 39 4.35 -8.10 6.52
N ALA A 40 5.42 -7.32 6.70
CA ALA A 40 5.33 -5.86 6.70
C ALA A 40 4.77 -5.32 5.37
N SER A 41 5.19 -5.89 4.23
CA SER A 41 4.67 -5.48 2.92
C SER A 41 3.21 -5.91 2.69
N VAL A 42 2.83 -7.12 3.12
CA VAL A 42 1.45 -7.62 2.99
C VAL A 42 0.48 -6.81 3.87
N GLN A 43 0.90 -6.45 5.08
CA GLN A 43 0.09 -5.66 6.01
C GLN A 43 -0.19 -4.24 5.48
N GLN A 44 0.73 -3.68 4.70
CA GLN A 44 0.56 -2.36 4.07
C GLN A 44 -0.40 -2.38 2.87
N GLN A 45 -0.47 -3.48 2.11
CA GLN A 45 -1.37 -3.57 0.94
C GLN A 45 -2.86 -3.55 1.32
N GLY A 46 -3.24 -4.05 2.50
CA GLY A 46 -4.65 -4.08 2.94
C GLY A 46 -5.16 -2.80 3.61
N THR A 47 -4.27 -1.90 4.04
CA THR A 47 -4.63 -0.76 4.92
C THR A 47 -4.28 0.61 4.36
N ALA A 48 -3.50 0.69 3.27
CA ALA A 48 -3.09 1.96 2.68
C ALA A 48 -4.28 2.86 2.28
N SER A 49 -5.34 2.29 1.68
CA SER A 49 -6.56 3.04 1.34
C SER A 49 -7.31 3.51 2.58
N ALA A 50 -7.49 2.64 3.58
CA ALA A 50 -8.18 2.98 4.82
C ALA A 50 -7.43 4.06 5.63
N GLN A 51 -6.09 3.98 5.72
CA GLN A 51 -5.28 4.99 6.41
C GLN A 51 -5.30 6.35 5.71
N VAL A 52 -5.34 6.37 4.38
CA VAL A 52 -5.48 7.62 3.61
C VAL A 52 -6.85 8.25 3.86
N LEU A 53 -7.93 7.47 3.87
CA LEU A 53 -9.27 7.95 4.20
C LEU A 53 -9.37 8.48 5.63
N LEU A 54 -8.75 7.81 6.60
CA LEU A 54 -8.69 8.28 7.99
C LEU A 54 -7.94 9.62 8.11
N LYS A 55 -6.82 9.78 7.39
CA LYS A 55 -6.07 11.05 7.34
C LYS A 55 -6.90 12.18 6.69
N LEU A 56 -7.62 11.89 5.61
CA LEU A 56 -8.54 12.86 4.98
C LEU A 56 -9.68 13.26 5.92
N ALA A 57 -10.24 12.30 6.66
CA ALA A 57 -11.27 12.58 7.67
C ALA A 57 -10.73 13.43 8.83
N GLU A 58 -9.49 13.21 9.29
CA GLU A 58 -8.85 14.07 10.29
C GLU A 58 -8.63 15.50 9.78
N LEU A 59 -8.21 15.65 8.51
CA LEU A 59 -8.07 16.96 7.88
C LEU A 59 -9.42 17.68 7.79
N GLY A 60 -10.50 16.98 7.39
CA GLY A 60 -11.86 17.52 7.36
C GLY A 60 -12.46 17.82 8.74
N LYS A 61 -11.92 17.23 9.82
CA LYS A 61 -12.27 17.60 11.20
C LYS A 61 -11.56 18.88 11.65
N ARG A 62 -10.29 19.05 11.27
CA ARG A 62 -9.47 20.22 11.67
C ARG A 62 -9.81 21.46 10.85
N HIS A 63 -10.16 21.28 9.59
CA HIS A 63 -10.59 22.33 8.69
C HIS A 63 -12.05 22.05 8.33
N PRO A 64 -13.01 22.94 8.64
CA PRO A 64 -14.41 22.77 8.23
C PRO A 64 -14.52 22.97 6.71
N LEU A 65 -14.07 21.97 5.95
CA LEU A 65 -14.16 21.91 4.50
C LEU A 65 -15.61 21.61 4.14
N GLN A 66 -16.43 22.66 4.08
CA GLN A 66 -17.75 22.59 3.49
C GLN A 66 -17.61 22.95 2.01
N GLY A 67 -17.84 21.97 1.14
CA GLY A 67 -18.00 22.24 -0.28
C GLY A 67 -19.25 23.09 -0.54
N PRO A 68 -19.32 23.79 -1.69
CA PRO A 68 -20.53 24.47 -2.14
C PRO A 68 -21.75 23.53 -2.07
N LYS A 69 -22.90 24.04 -1.61
CA LYS A 69 -24.12 23.22 -1.44
C LYS A 69 -24.64 22.63 -2.76
N ASP A 70 -24.32 23.29 -3.86
CA ASP A 70 -24.64 22.99 -5.25
C ASP A 70 -23.51 22.24 -5.98
N SER A 71 -22.52 21.72 -5.24
CA SER A 71 -21.33 21.08 -5.82
C SER A 71 -21.68 20.00 -6.84
N SER A 72 -22.75 19.22 -6.62
CA SER A 72 -23.19 18.16 -7.53
C SER A 72 -23.79 18.68 -8.84
N GLU A 73 -24.42 19.85 -8.80
CA GLU A 73 -25.08 20.45 -9.97
C GLU A 73 -24.08 21.25 -10.81
N ARG A 74 -23.01 21.75 -10.19
CA ARG A 74 -22.01 22.63 -10.82
C ARG A 74 -20.61 22.01 -10.85
N ILE A 75 -20.51 20.68 -10.78
CA ILE A 75 -19.21 19.96 -10.80
C ILE A 75 -18.34 20.49 -11.95
N ASP A 76 -18.91 20.59 -13.15
CA ASP A 76 -18.15 20.96 -14.33
C ASP A 76 -17.65 22.41 -14.26
N GLU A 77 -18.51 23.33 -13.81
CA GLU A 77 -18.15 24.74 -13.64
C GLU A 77 -17.08 24.93 -12.54
N LEU A 78 -17.22 24.21 -11.42
CA LEU A 78 -16.35 24.32 -10.25
C LEU A 78 -14.98 23.68 -10.47
N LEU A 79 -14.91 22.61 -11.28
CA LEU A 79 -13.66 21.88 -11.55
C LEU A 79 -12.93 22.40 -12.79
N TRP A 80 -13.65 22.81 -13.83
CA TRP A 80 -13.05 23.16 -15.12
C TRP A 80 -13.07 24.67 -15.40
N GLY A 81 -13.90 25.47 -14.72
CA GLY A 81 -13.93 26.93 -14.87
C GLY A 81 -14.32 27.43 -16.27
N LYS A 82 -14.66 28.71 -16.40
CA LYS A 82 -14.96 29.32 -17.71
C LYS A 82 -13.72 29.51 -18.60
N GLU A 83 -12.53 29.54 -18.01
CA GLU A 83 -11.29 29.78 -18.74
C GLU A 83 -10.79 28.58 -19.57
N TRP A 84 -11.28 27.38 -19.28
CA TRP A 84 -10.93 26.18 -20.08
C TRP A 84 -11.72 26.11 -21.39
N ASN A 85 -12.80 26.89 -21.54
CA ASN A 85 -13.63 26.95 -22.75
C ASN A 85 -13.22 28.10 -23.70
N HIS A 86 -11.97 28.57 -23.66
CA HIS A 86 -11.52 29.65 -24.54
C HIS A 86 -10.89 29.14 -25.86
N ASP A 87 -11.68 28.36 -26.60
CA ASP A 87 -11.44 28.04 -28.01
C ASP A 87 -12.79 28.17 -28.77
N GLU A 88 -13.31 29.40 -28.86
CA GLU A 88 -14.28 29.85 -29.89
C GLU A 88 -13.83 31.21 -30.46
#